data_AF-A0A7X8VQS4-F1
#
_entry.id   AF-A0A7X8VQS4-F1
#
_cell.length_a   1.000
_cell.length_b   1.000
_cell.length_c   1.000
_cell.angle_alpha   90.00
_cell.angle_beta   90.00
_cell.angle_gamma   90.00
#
_symmetry.space_group_name_H-M   'P 1'
#
loop_
_entity.id
_entity.type
_entity.pdbx_description
1 polymer ?
#
loop_
_entity_poly.entity_id
_entity_poly.type
_entity_poly.pdbx_seq_one_letter_code
_entity_poly.pdbx_strand_id
1 'polypeptide(L)' 'MYTASDKRYEQLDYRRAGHSGLRLPLISLGLWHNFGSIDDFELAEKMLHCAFDLGIT' A
#
# COMPACT_ATOMS: atom_id res chain seq x y z
N MET A 1 10.54 -2.30 15.18
CA MET A 1 9.92 -1.07 14.63
C MET A 1 10.13 -1.09 13.13
N TYR A 2 9.07 -0.89 12.35
CA TYR A 2 9.17 -0.92 10.88
C TYR A 2 9.76 0.40 10.34
N THR A 3 10.60 0.28 9.30
CA THR A 3 11.17 1.38 8.53
C THR A 3 10.88 1.13 7.06
N ALA A 4 10.22 2.06 6.39
CA ALA A 4 9.84 1.91 5.00
C ALA A 4 11.05 1.99 4.05
N SER A 5 10.97 1.26 2.95
CA SER A 5 11.97 1.26 1.87
C SER A 5 12.17 2.67 1.30
N ASP A 6 13.41 3.15 1.25
CA ASP A 6 13.76 4.44 0.66
C ASP A 6 13.43 4.54 -0.84
N LYS A 7 13.31 3.38 -1.51
CA LYS A 7 13.09 3.28 -2.96
C LYS A 7 11.62 3.14 -3.35
N ARG A 8 10.69 3.18 -2.39
CA ARG A 8 9.25 2.88 -2.61
C ARG A 8 8.56 3.74 -3.67
N TYR A 9 9.10 4.92 -3.99
CA TYR A 9 8.55 5.82 -5.01
C TYR A 9 9.32 5.83 -6.34
N GLU A 10 10.36 5.00 -6.48
CA GLU A 10 11.19 4.96 -7.69
C GLU A 10 10.58 4.09 -8.80
N GLN A 11 9.77 3.09 -8.44
CA GLN A 11 9.33 2.04 -9.36
C GLN A 11 7.86 2.14 -9.76
N LEU A 12 7.01 2.72 -8.91
CA LEU A 12 5.56 2.77 -9.13
C LEU A 12 5.12 4.13 -9.66
N ASP A 13 4.44 4.14 -10.79
CA ASP A 13 3.82 5.34 -11.33
C ASP A 13 2.55 5.74 -10.56
N TYR A 14 2.28 7.04 -10.53
CA TYR A 14 1.07 7.61 -9.92
C TYR A 14 0.23 8.39 -10.92
N ARG A 15 -1.06 8.10 -11.01
CA ARG A 15 -2.05 8.75 -11.89
C ARG A 15 -2.94 9.71 -11.11
N ARG A 16 -3.36 10.81 -11.74
CA ARG A 16 -4.32 11.74 -11.13
C ARG A 16 -5.70 11.11 -11.04
N ALA A 17 -6.37 11.32 -9.91
CA ALA A 17 -7.77 10.96 -9.73
C ALA A 17 -8.67 12.05 -10.35
N GLY A 18 -8.98 11.89 -11.65
CA GLY A 18 -9.80 12.85 -12.40
C GLY A 18 -9.19 14.27 -12.43
N HIS A 19 -10.03 15.29 -12.25
CA HIS A 19 -9.63 16.71 -12.22
C HIS A 19 -9.25 17.20 -10.82
N SER A 20 -8.51 16.37 -10.07
CA SER A 20 -8.03 16.72 -8.73
C SER A 20 -6.50 16.79 -8.65
N GLY A 21 -6.01 17.38 -7.56
CA GLY A 21 -4.58 17.33 -7.21
C GLY A 21 -4.14 15.97 -6.65
N LEU A 22 -5.10 15.06 -6.37
CA LEU A 22 -4.83 13.75 -5.79
C LEU A 22 -4.20 12.83 -6.85
N ARG A 23 -3.09 12.19 -6.49
CA ARG A 23 -2.43 11.16 -7.30
C ARG A 23 -2.53 9.83 -6.56
N LEU A 24 -2.99 8.80 -7.27
CA LEU A 24 -3.13 7.44 -6.76
C LEU A 24 -2.15 6.50 -7.46
N PRO A 25 -1.66 5.47 -6.78
CA PRO A 25 -0.83 4.45 -7.40
C PRO A 25 -1.60 3.71 -8.50
N LEU A 26 -0.89 3.09 -9.45
CA LEU A 26 -1.53 2.23 -10.46
C LEU A 26 -2.26 1.01 -9.86
N ILE A 27 -1.83 0.57 -8.68
CA ILE A 27 -2.38 -0.56 -7.93
C ILE A 27 -2.62 -0.09 -6.49
N SER A 28 -3.79 -0.39 -5.95
CA SER A 28 -4.15 -0.13 -4.55
C SER A 28 -4.44 -1.43 -3.81
N LEU A 29 -4.09 -1.49 -2.53
CA LEU A 29 -4.42 -2.62 -1.66
C LEU A 29 -5.77 -2.36 -0.97
N GLY A 30 -6.74 -3.24 -1.21
CA GLY A 30 -8.02 -3.24 -0.50
C GLY A 30 -8.03 -4.23 0.67
N LEU A 31 -8.63 -3.86 1.79
CA LEU A 31 -8.65 -4.65 3.03
C LEU A 31 -9.95 -5.47 3.21
N TRP A 32 -10.56 -5.92 2.11
CA TRP A 32 -11.85 -6.63 2.18
C TRP A 32 -11.75 -8.01 2.85
N HIS A 33 -10.68 -8.77 2.56
CA HIS A 33 -10.40 -10.08 3.14
C HIS A 33 -8.98 -10.11 3.70
N ASN A 34 -8.73 -10.93 4.72
CA ASN A 34 -7.44 -11.10 5.42
C ASN A 34 -7.04 -9.97 6.38
N PHE A 35 -7.99 -9.12 6.77
CA PHE A 35 -7.78 -7.98 7.69
C PHE A 35 -8.86 -7.89 8.78
N GLY A 36 -9.61 -8.97 9.00
CA GLY A 36 -10.64 -9.06 10.04
C GLY A 36 -10.07 -9.42 11.41
N SER A 37 -10.89 -9.30 12.45
CA SER A 37 -10.51 -9.61 13.83
C SER A 37 -10.18 -11.09 14.08
N ILE A 38 -10.58 -11.98 13.18
CA ILE A 38 -10.31 -13.41 13.23
C ILE A 38 -9.10 -13.82 12.38
N ASP A 39 -8.57 -12.89 11.57
CA ASP A 39 -7.45 -13.13 10.67
C ASP A 39 -6.11 -12.94 11.40
N ASP A 40 -5.03 -13.44 10.81
CA ASP A 40 -3.68 -13.33 11.36
C ASP A 40 -3.17 -11.88 11.24
N PHE A 41 -2.97 -11.25 12.41
CA PHE A 41 -2.50 -9.88 12.50
C PHE A 41 -1.08 -9.69 11.96
N GLU A 42 -0.16 -10.63 12.22
CA GLU A 42 1.21 -10.51 11.73
C GLU A 42 1.27 -10.63 10.21
N LEU A 43 0.40 -11.47 9.64
CA LEU A 43 0.28 -11.59 8.20
C LEU A 43 -0.28 -10.30 7.58
N ALA A 44 -1.34 -9.74 8.18
CA ALA A 44 -1.91 -8.47 7.76
C ALA A 44 -0.88 -7.33 7.80
N GLU A 45 -0.10 -7.25 8.89
CA GLU A 45 0.99 -6.27 9.04
C GLU A 45 2.06 -6.45 7.94
N LYS A 46 2.49 -7.69 7.67
CA LYS A 46 3.46 -7.99 6.60
C LYS A 46 2.92 -7.60 5.22
N MET A 47 1.63 -7.83 4.95
CA MET A 47 1.01 -7.42 3.69
C MET A 47 1.02 -5.89 3.52
N LEU A 48 0.70 -5.15 4.58
CA LEU A 48 0.71 -3.68 4.56
C LEU A 48 2.13 -3.12 4.34
N HIS A 49 3.13 -3.62 5.07
CA HIS A 49 4.51 -3.19 4.91
C HIS A 49 5.03 -3.47 3.49
N CYS A 50 4.75 -4.66 2.95
CA CYS A 50 5.13 -5.02 1.59
C CYS A 50 4.49 -4.08 0.56
N ALA A 51 3.17 -3.83 0.67
CA ALA A 51 2.47 -2.92 -0.22
C ALA A 51 3.08 -1.51 -0.19
N PHE A 52 3.36 -0.99 1.01
CA PHE A 52 3.95 0.33 1.17
C PHE A 52 5.40 0.43 0.68
N ASP A 53 6.21 -0.61 0.90
CA ASP A 53 7.58 -0.70 0.38
C ASP A 53 7.65 -0.74 -1.14
N LEU A 54 6.57 -1.21 -1.79
CA LEU A 54 6.39 -1.23 -3.24
C LEU A 54 5.73 0.05 -3.79
N GLY A 55 5.43 1.04 -2.93
CA GLY A 55 4.87 2.32 -3.34
C GLY A 55 3.34 2.39 -3.39
N ILE A 56 2.63 1.37 -2.92
CA ILE A 56 1.17 1.44 -2.80
C ILE A 56 0.82 2.40 -1.65
N THR A 57 0.02 3.43 -1.93
CA THR A 57 -0.39 4.50 -0.99
C THR A 57 -1.90 4.71 -0.95
#